data_AF-A0A8J9S1N9-F1
#
_entry.id   AF-A0A8J9S1N9-F1
#
_cell.length_a   1.000
_cell.length_b   1.000
_cell.length_c   1.000
_cell.angle_alpha   90.00
_cell.angle_beta   90.00
_cell.angle_gamma   90.00
#
_symmetry.space_group_name_H-M   'P 1'
#
loop_
_entity.id
_entity.type
_entity.pdbx_description
1 polymer ?
#
loop_
_entity_poly.entity_id
_entity_poly.type
_entity_poly.pdbx_seq_one_letter_code
_entity_poly.pdbx_strand_id
1 'polypeptide(L)'
;ALHFPDPRNEMEKIPPAPEGESVYDSILPASIAYRPHLTSGARSLSQGDNEGDEEHDFEESRTASLHPHAAAEASWNTGGSSETGHVMPLINYLHDNAHKESGWHRNTERRARGMFPVTSLSAQLEPWERQL
;
A
#
# COMPACT_ATOMS: atom_id res chain seq x y z
N ALA A 1 -27.37 -11.41 -44.93
CA ALA A 1 -27.03 -10.00 -44.67
C ALA A 1 -26.15 -9.95 -43.43
N LEU A 2 -24.94 -9.41 -43.53
CA LEU A 2 -24.05 -9.21 -42.39
C LEU A 2 -24.59 -8.02 -41.58
N HIS A 3 -25.05 -8.28 -40.37
CA HIS A 3 -25.52 -7.26 -39.45
C HIS A 3 -24.30 -6.59 -38.81
N PHE A 4 -23.95 -5.40 -39.27
CA PHE A 4 -22.95 -4.57 -38.59
C PHE A 4 -23.63 -3.84 -37.42
N PRO A 5 -23.11 -3.96 -36.18
CA PRO A 5 -23.64 -3.18 -35.07
C PRO A 5 -23.47 -1.69 -35.36
N ASP A 6 -24.53 -0.92 -35.13
CA ASP A 6 -24.55 0.52 -35.39
C ASP A 6 -23.63 1.23 -34.37
N PRO A 7 -22.54 1.91 -34.82
CA PRO A 7 -21.58 2.56 -33.93
C PRO A 7 -22.17 3.79 -33.19
N ARG A 8 -23.41 4.18 -33.48
CA ARG A 8 -24.03 5.40 -32.95
C ARG A 8 -24.57 5.29 -31.52
N ASN A 9 -24.51 4.12 -30.89
CA ASN A 9 -25.03 3.93 -29.52
C ASN A 9 -23.96 3.92 -28.42
N GLU A 10 -22.71 4.24 -28.75
CA GLU A 10 -21.63 4.52 -27.77
C GLU A 10 -21.48 6.03 -27.48
N MET A 11 -22.36 6.87 -28.05
CA MET A 11 -22.34 8.32 -27.86
C MET A 11 -22.58 8.69 -26.39
N GLU A 12 -21.57 9.36 -25.81
CA GLU A 12 -21.67 10.27 -24.67
C GLU A 12 -22.14 9.66 -23.33
N LYS A 13 -21.48 8.59 -22.89
CA LYS A 13 -21.37 8.38 -21.44
C LYS A 13 -20.40 9.41 -20.88
N ILE A 14 -20.91 10.61 -20.61
CA ILE A 14 -20.22 11.61 -19.80
C ILE A 14 -19.72 10.88 -18.54
N PRO A 15 -18.41 10.93 -18.23
CA PRO A 15 -17.89 10.27 -17.06
C PRO A 15 -18.65 10.76 -15.82
N PRO A 16 -19.07 9.87 -14.91
CA PRO A 16 -19.75 10.29 -13.70
C PRO A 16 -18.84 11.25 -12.92
N ALA A 17 -19.45 12.13 -12.13
CA ALA A 17 -18.68 12.93 -11.19
C ALA A 17 -17.88 12.00 -10.25
N PRO A 18 -16.64 12.36 -9.87
CA PRO A 18 -15.90 11.64 -8.84
C PRO A 18 -16.70 11.52 -7.53
N GLU A 19 -16.77 10.30 -6.98
CA GLU A 19 -17.52 10.00 -5.76
C GLU A 19 -16.67 9.23 -4.74
N GLY A 20 -16.67 9.67 -3.48
CA GLY A 20 -15.99 9.01 -2.38
C GLY A 20 -14.51 9.36 -2.23
N GLU A 21 -13.79 8.59 -1.43
CA GLU A 21 -12.35 8.78 -1.17
C GLU A 21 -11.52 7.76 -1.96
N SER A 22 -10.48 8.25 -2.63
CA SER A 22 -9.50 7.43 -3.35
C SER A 22 -8.57 6.73 -2.34
N VAL A 23 -8.46 5.41 -2.48
CA VAL A 23 -7.52 4.59 -1.70
C VAL A 23 -6.08 4.98 -2.03
N TYR A 24 -5.82 5.41 -3.27
CA TYR A 24 -4.51 5.92 -3.69
C TYR A 24 -4.13 7.25 -3.04
N ASP A 25 -5.11 8.02 -2.55
CA ASP A 25 -4.86 9.36 -2.01
C ASP A 25 -4.66 9.33 -0.48
N SER A 26 -5.37 8.44 0.22
CA SER A 26 -5.36 8.37 1.69
C SER A 26 -4.67 7.11 2.24
N ILE A 27 -5.12 5.93 1.84
CA ILE A 27 -4.72 4.66 2.47
C ILE A 27 -3.34 4.20 2.01
N LEU A 28 -3.06 4.24 0.70
CA LEU A 28 -1.81 3.73 0.17
C LEU A 28 -0.60 4.59 0.58
N PRO A 29 -0.64 5.93 0.52
CA PRO A 29 0.43 6.77 1.03
C PRO A 29 0.71 6.50 2.52
N ALA A 30 -0.34 6.40 3.34
CA ALA A 30 -0.20 6.07 4.76
C ALA A 30 0.41 4.68 4.98
N SER A 31 0.07 3.70 4.13
CA SER A 31 0.59 2.33 4.21
C SER A 31 2.04 2.20 3.75
N ILE A 32 2.47 3.02 2.79
CA ILE A 32 3.87 3.08 2.35
C ILE A 32 4.74 3.79 3.41
N ALA A 33 4.19 4.84 4.02
CA ALA A 33 4.83 5.56 5.14
C ALA A 33 4.82 4.76 6.45
N TYR A 34 4.04 3.68 6.51
CA TYR A 34 3.87 2.87 7.71
C TYR A 34 5.20 2.32 8.22
N ARG A 35 5.44 2.49 9.52
CA ARG A 35 6.59 1.93 10.25
C ARG A 35 6.04 1.19 11.47
N PRO A 36 5.90 -0.15 11.42
CA PRO A 36 5.56 -0.91 12.63
C PRO A 36 6.68 -0.65 13.63
N HIS A 37 6.33 -0.10 14.80
CA HIS A 37 7.21 0.44 15.82
C HIS A 37 8.59 -0.24 15.83
N LEU A 38 9.52 0.28 15.01
CA LEU A 38 10.93 0.07 15.23
C LEU A 38 11.16 0.83 16.52
N THR A 39 11.40 0.05 17.57
CA THR A 39 11.65 0.49 18.94
C THR A 39 12.31 1.86 18.97
N SER A 40 11.78 2.74 19.81
CA SER A 40 12.23 4.09 20.12
C SER A 40 13.65 4.11 20.72
N GLY A 41 14.63 3.53 20.05
CA GLY A 41 15.96 3.20 20.56
C GLY A 41 17.10 3.48 19.59
N ALA A 42 16.88 4.30 18.55
CA ALA A 42 17.95 4.74 17.66
C ALA A 42 17.86 6.25 17.44
N ARG A 43 18.24 7.02 18.47
CA ARG A 43 18.90 8.35 18.44
C ARG A 43 18.73 9.08 19.77
N SER A 44 19.49 8.65 20.78
CA SER A 44 19.86 9.51 21.90
C SER A 44 21.38 9.45 22.03
N LEU A 45 22.08 10.09 21.11
CA LEU A 45 23.53 10.29 21.12
C LEU A 45 23.81 11.67 20.53
N SER A 46 23.55 12.69 21.32
CA SER A 46 24.16 14.02 21.18
C SER A 46 24.19 14.69 22.54
N GLN A 47 25.04 14.20 23.42
CA GLN A 47 25.59 14.98 24.53
C GLN A 47 27.08 14.65 24.56
N GLY A 48 27.82 15.29 23.65
CA GLY A 48 29.27 15.20 23.57
C GLY A 48 29.85 16.27 24.48
N ASP A 49 30.23 15.87 25.69
CA ASP A 49 31.21 16.57 26.51
C ASP A 49 32.42 15.63 26.63
N ASN A 50 33.42 15.80 25.75
CA ASN A 50 34.78 15.42 26.07
C ASN A 50 35.77 16.15 25.15
N GLU A 51 36.51 17.07 25.74
CA GLU A 51 37.72 17.67 25.20
C GLU A 51 38.82 16.60 25.12
N GLY A 52 39.55 16.56 24.01
CA GLY A 52 40.68 15.64 23.85
C GLY A 52 41.19 15.62 22.42
N ASP A 53 42.25 16.38 22.18
CA ASP A 53 43.16 16.30 21.03
C ASP A 53 43.52 14.86 20.66
N GLU A 54 43.57 14.56 19.37
CA GLU A 54 44.76 14.04 18.68
C GLU A 54 44.44 13.76 17.21
N GLU A 55 45.15 14.46 16.32
CA GLU A 55 45.11 14.28 14.87
C GLU A 55 45.75 12.94 14.48
N HIS A 56 45.05 12.16 13.66
CA HIS A 56 45.65 11.02 12.97
C HIS A 56 45.11 10.94 11.54
N ASP A 57 45.91 11.47 10.62
CA ASP A 57 45.82 11.22 9.19
C ASP A 57 46.08 9.74 8.88
N PHE A 58 45.11 9.04 8.28
CA PHE A 58 45.41 7.99 7.30
C PHE A 58 44.20 7.71 6.39
N GLU A 59 44.47 7.77 5.10
CA GLU A 59 43.54 7.70 3.98
C GLU A 59 43.00 6.28 3.72
N GLU A 60 41.91 6.23 2.93
CA GLU A 60 41.59 5.14 2.00
C GLU A 60 41.00 3.82 2.57
N SER A 61 39.67 3.67 2.43
CA SER A 61 39.04 2.51 1.75
C SER A 61 37.52 2.64 1.68
N ARG A 62 37.02 2.93 0.49
CA ARG A 62 35.62 2.68 0.11
C ARG A 62 35.38 1.16 0.06
N THR A 63 34.13 0.78 0.30
CA THR A 63 33.50 -0.54 0.11
C THR A 63 33.45 -1.48 1.33
N ALA A 64 32.36 -1.35 2.09
CA ALA A 64 31.72 -2.50 2.74
C ALA A 64 30.20 -2.28 2.74
N SER A 65 29.59 -2.70 1.65
CA SER A 65 28.18 -3.04 1.58
C SER A 65 27.94 -4.32 2.41
N LEU A 66 26.69 -4.51 2.87
CA LEU A 66 26.12 -5.72 3.51
C LEU A 66 26.35 -5.79 5.04
N HIS A 67 25.37 -5.57 5.92
CA HIS A 67 24.25 -6.47 6.28
C HIS A 67 23.30 -5.70 7.25
N PRO A 68 21.98 -5.98 7.32
CA PRO A 68 21.54 -7.17 8.06
C PRO A 68 20.44 -7.96 7.35
N HIS A 69 20.76 -9.23 7.08
CA HIS A 69 19.79 -10.29 6.89
C HIS A 69 19.46 -10.81 8.29
N ALA A 70 18.47 -10.22 8.96
CA ALA A 70 17.92 -10.77 10.19
C ALA A 70 16.40 -10.81 10.02
N ALA A 71 15.93 -12.03 9.83
CA ALA A 71 14.57 -12.42 9.50
C ALA A 71 13.53 -11.65 10.32
N ALA A 72 12.81 -10.75 9.66
CA ALA A 72 11.46 -10.39 10.08
C ALA A 72 10.55 -11.55 9.66
N GLU A 73 10.61 -12.66 10.40
CA GLU A 73 9.53 -13.64 10.42
C GLU A 73 8.32 -12.97 11.06
N ALA A 74 7.61 -12.16 10.28
CA ALA A 74 6.36 -11.56 10.68
C ALA A 74 5.32 -12.69 10.73
N SER A 75 5.22 -13.25 11.93
CA SER A 75 4.17 -14.13 12.43
C SER A 75 2.79 -13.69 11.93
N TRP A 76 2.18 -14.49 11.05
CA TRP A 76 0.79 -14.33 10.59
C TRP A 76 -0.23 -14.86 11.61
N ASN A 77 0.14 -15.02 12.89
CA ASN A 77 -0.79 -15.48 13.92
C ASN A 77 -1.69 -14.33 14.41
N THR A 78 -2.78 -14.12 13.68
CA THR A 78 -3.93 -13.33 14.15
C THR A 78 -4.83 -14.23 14.98
N GLY A 79 -4.62 -14.23 16.29
CA GLY A 79 -5.48 -14.90 17.25
C GLY A 79 -5.48 -14.18 18.59
N GLY A 80 -6.55 -13.44 18.85
CA GLY A 80 -6.96 -13.09 20.22
C GLY A 80 -6.50 -11.73 20.77
N SER A 81 -7.42 -10.76 20.68
CA SER A 81 -7.79 -9.81 21.74
C SER A 81 -6.75 -8.90 22.39
N SER A 82 -7.02 -7.59 22.20
CA SER A 82 -6.73 -6.44 23.07
C SER A 82 -5.28 -5.98 23.25
N GLU A 83 -4.72 -5.44 22.18
CA GLU A 83 -3.92 -4.21 22.14
C GLU A 83 -3.69 -3.96 20.66
N THR A 84 -4.17 -2.84 20.10
CA THR A 84 -3.98 -2.51 18.68
C THR A 84 -2.51 -2.11 18.45
N GLY A 85 -1.60 -3.07 18.60
CA GLY A 85 -0.26 -2.98 18.03
C GLY A 85 -0.45 -2.66 16.55
N HIS A 86 0.14 -1.56 16.11
CA HIS A 86 -0.15 -0.94 14.82
C HIS A 86 -0.29 -2.00 13.72
N VAL A 87 -1.48 -2.09 13.12
CA VAL A 87 -1.68 -2.81 11.86
C VAL A 87 -1.46 -1.82 10.73
N MET A 88 -0.85 -2.27 9.64
CA MET A 88 -0.66 -1.43 8.45
C MET A 88 -2.02 -0.88 7.97
N PRO A 89 -2.15 0.42 7.64
CA PRO A 89 -3.44 1.01 7.26
C PRO A 89 -4.18 0.26 6.16
N LEU A 90 -3.47 -0.24 5.14
CA LEU A 90 -4.06 -1.05 4.06
C LEU A 90 -4.67 -2.36 4.57
N ILE A 91 -4.00 -3.05 5.48
CA ILE A 91 -4.49 -4.30 6.05
C ILE A 91 -5.72 -4.05 6.90
N ASN A 92 -5.70 -3.00 7.74
CA ASN A 92 -6.87 -2.61 8.52
C ASN A 92 -8.05 -2.23 7.62
N TYR A 93 -7.80 -1.44 6.57
CA TYR A 93 -8.81 -1.06 5.58
C TYR A 93 -9.44 -2.27 4.89
N LEU A 94 -8.65 -3.28 4.50
CA LEU A 94 -9.17 -4.50 3.90
C LEU A 94 -9.97 -5.34 4.91
N HIS A 95 -9.49 -5.43 6.15
CA HIS A 95 -10.15 -6.18 7.22
C HIS A 95 -11.51 -5.59 7.59
N ASP A 96 -11.59 -4.28 7.79
CA ASP A 96 -12.85 -3.56 8.12
C ASP A 96 -13.90 -3.69 7.02
N ASN A 97 -13.46 -3.95 5.79
CA ASN A 97 -14.29 -4.07 4.61
C ASN A 97 -14.36 -5.50 4.05
N ALA A 98 -13.96 -6.52 4.82
CA ALA A 98 -13.90 -7.91 4.37
C ALA A 98 -15.27 -8.50 4.00
N HIS A 99 -16.36 -7.89 4.49
CA HIS A 99 -17.73 -8.29 4.20
C HIS A 99 -18.23 -7.85 2.80
N LYS A 100 -17.46 -7.03 2.07
CA LYS A 100 -17.82 -6.55 0.73
C LYS A 100 -17.50 -7.58 -0.36
N GLU A 101 -18.21 -7.49 -1.48
CA GLU A 101 -18.07 -8.36 -2.65
C GLU A 101 -16.68 -8.34 -3.30
N SER A 102 -16.26 -9.43 -3.94
CA SER A 102 -14.97 -9.47 -4.65
C SER A 102 -14.83 -8.33 -5.66
N GLY A 103 -13.67 -7.67 -5.66
CA GLY A 103 -13.38 -6.54 -6.54
C GLY A 103 -14.02 -5.20 -6.13
N TRP A 104 -14.72 -5.13 -4.99
CA TRP A 104 -15.34 -3.89 -4.49
C TRP A 104 -14.39 -2.69 -4.45
N HIS A 105 -13.13 -2.92 -4.07
CA HIS A 105 -12.11 -1.89 -3.93
C HIS A 105 -11.77 -1.26 -5.29
N ARG A 106 -11.73 -2.05 -6.37
CA ARG A 106 -11.50 -1.56 -7.74
C ARG A 106 -12.65 -0.67 -8.20
N ASN A 107 -13.88 -1.09 -7.98
CA ASN A 107 -15.05 -0.30 -8.35
C ASN A 107 -15.20 0.97 -7.53
N THR A 108 -14.84 0.93 -6.25
CA THR A 108 -14.82 2.11 -5.37
C THR A 108 -13.80 3.12 -5.88
N GLU A 109 -12.58 2.66 -6.19
CA GLU A 109 -11.52 3.50 -6.73
C GLU A 109 -11.87 4.08 -8.10
N ARG A 110 -12.53 3.29 -8.95
CA ARG A 110 -13.04 3.80 -10.24
C ARG A 110 -14.02 4.94 -10.04
N ARG A 111 -14.98 4.79 -9.12
CA ARG A 111 -15.94 5.85 -8.80
C ARG A 111 -15.27 7.09 -8.19
N ALA A 112 -14.29 6.91 -7.30
CA ALA A 112 -13.49 8.02 -6.74
C ALA A 112 -12.75 8.83 -7.81
N ARG A 113 -12.55 8.26 -9.00
CA ARG A 113 -11.92 8.90 -10.16
C ARG A 113 -12.90 9.30 -11.26
N GLY A 114 -14.21 9.20 -11.04
CA GLY A 114 -15.23 9.51 -12.04
C GLY A 114 -15.29 8.50 -13.20
N MET A 115 -14.90 7.24 -12.95
CA MET A 115 -15.03 6.14 -13.89
C MET A 115 -16.21 5.23 -13.54
N PHE A 116 -16.88 4.71 -14.56
CA PHE A 116 -17.95 3.73 -14.36
C PHE A 116 -17.42 2.45 -13.69
N PRO A 117 -18.22 1.85 -12.78
CA PRO A 117 -17.89 0.54 -12.23
C PRO A 117 -17.87 -0.52 -13.33
N VAL A 118 -16.99 -1.49 -13.19
CA VAL A 118 -17.01 -2.67 -14.05
C VAL A 118 -18.07 -3.61 -13.50
N THR A 119 -19.00 -4.03 -14.34
CA THR A 119 -20.13 -4.88 -13.90
C THR A 119 -19.79 -6.37 -13.94
N SER A 120 -18.80 -6.77 -14.76
CA SER A 120 -18.34 -8.15 -14.84
C SER A 120 -17.12 -8.38 -13.96
N LEU A 121 -17.22 -9.32 -13.02
CA LEU A 121 -16.07 -9.72 -12.20
C LEU A 121 -14.92 -10.25 -13.06
N SER A 122 -15.20 -10.94 -14.17
CA SER A 122 -14.14 -11.39 -15.07
C SER A 122 -13.42 -10.23 -15.76
N ALA A 123 -14.10 -9.12 -16.03
CA ALA A 123 -13.46 -7.93 -16.58
C ALA A 123 -12.70 -7.13 -15.52
N GLN A 124 -13.05 -7.31 -14.24
CA GLN A 124 -12.30 -6.73 -13.13
C GLN A 124 -11.03 -7.51 -12.84
N LEU A 125 -11.11 -8.84 -12.77
CA LEU A 125 -10.04 -9.72 -12.29
C LEU A 125 -9.05 -10.07 -13.40
N GLU A 126 -7.77 -10.08 -13.04
CA GLU A 126 -6.70 -10.56 -13.90
C GLU A 126 -6.83 -12.07 -14.14
N PRO A 127 -6.29 -12.62 -15.24
CA PRO A 127 -6.41 -14.05 -15.54
C PRO A 127 -5.95 -14.98 -14.41
N TRP A 128 -4.91 -14.58 -13.66
CA TRP A 128 -4.40 -15.34 -12.52
C TRP A 128 -5.32 -15.27 -11.30
N GLU A 129 -6.05 -14.17 -11.09
CA GLU A 129 -7.00 -14.01 -9.98
C GLU A 129 -8.24 -14.90 -10.15
N ARG A 130 -8.58 -15.24 -11.40
CA ARG A 130 -9.73 -16.10 -11.72
C ARG A 130 -9.48 -17.59 -11.46
N GLN A 131 -8.24 -17.96 -11.13
CA GLN A 131 -7.82 -19.36 -10.94
C GLN A 131 -7.78 -19.78 -9.46
N LEU A 132 -8.00 -18.84 -8.54
CA LEU A 132 -8.06 -19.04 -7.09
C LEU A 132 -9.50 -19.33 -6.65
#